data_AF-A0A7Y0SJG3-F1
#
_entry.id   AF-A0A7Y0SJG3-F1
#
_cell.length_a   1.000
_cell.length_b   1.000
_cell.length_c   1.000
_cell.angle_alpha   90.00
_cell.angle_beta   90.00
_cell.angle_gamma   90.00
#
_symmetry.space_group_name_H-M   'P 1'
#
loop_
_entity.id
_entity.type
_entity.pdbx_description
1 polymer ?
#
loop_
_entity_poly.entity_id
_entity_poly.type
_entity_poly.pdbx_seq_one_letter_code
_entity_poly.pdbx_strand_id
1 'polypeptide(L)' 'VDVDSSPIVLGGTLFTIGYNGQLIAIDLRSANPIWKRNYSSATDISTDGSRIFVITEKDHVVAVDSRSGTELWENS' A
#
# COMPACT_ATOMS: atom_id res chain seq x y z
N VAL A 1 -20.28 -1.83 -6.80
CA VAL A 1 -19.50 -0.64 -6.42
C VAL A 1 -18.10 -0.86 -6.95
N ASP A 2 -17.60 0.05 -7.78
CA ASP A 2 -16.28 -0.07 -8.40
C ASP A 2 -15.24 0.38 -7.36
N VAL A 3 -14.29 -0.50 -7.03
CA VAL A 3 -13.10 -0.16 -6.26
C VAL A 3 -12.03 0.08 -7.31
N ASP A 4 -11.89 1.34 -7.70
CA ASP A 4 -10.73 1.80 -8.46
C ASP A 4 -9.63 2.09 -7.45
N SER A 5 -8.96 1.05 -6.94
CA SER A 5 -7.70 1.25 -6.21
C SER A 5 -6.71 1.85 -7.21
N SER A 6 -6.63 3.17 -7.25
CA SER A 6 -5.76 3.85 -8.19
C SER A 6 -4.33 3.63 -7.71
N PRO A 7 -3.45 3.02 -8.52
CA PRO A 7 -2.08 2.82 -8.09
C PRO A 7 -1.44 4.18 -7.82
N ILE A 8 -0.66 4.25 -6.74
CA ILE A 8 0.02 5.47 -6.32
C ILE A 8 1.43 5.46 -6.91
N VAL A 9 1.84 6.58 -7.51
CA VAL A 9 3.23 6.79 -7.94
C VAL A 9 3.86 7.87 -7.08
N LEU A 10 4.96 7.53 -6.38
CA LEU A 10 5.78 8.49 -5.63
C LEU A 10 7.23 8.38 -6.08
N GLY A 11 7.73 9.45 -6.70
CA GLY A 11 9.08 9.44 -7.28
C GLY A 11 9.22 8.34 -8.33
N GLY A 12 10.11 7.36 -8.06
CA GLY A 12 10.37 6.22 -8.93
C GLY A 12 9.64 4.93 -8.55
N THR A 13 8.73 4.98 -7.58
CA THR A 13 8.08 3.79 -7.02
C THR A 13 6.57 3.80 -7.29
N LEU A 14 6.08 2.66 -7.78
CA LEU A 14 4.67 2.34 -7.96
C LEU A 14 4.18 1.53 -6.76
N PHE A 15 3.09 1.96 -6.14
CA PHE A 15 2.41 1.26 -5.07
C PHE A 15 1.05 0.78 -5.57
N THR A 16 0.76 -0.50 -5.34
CA THR A 16 -0.51 -1.12 -5.72
C THR A 16 -0.96 -2.10 -4.66
N ILE A 17 -2.27 -2.24 -4.50
CA ILE A 17 -2.87 -3.25 -3.63
C ILE A 17 -3.75 -4.18 -4.47
N GLY A 18 -3.53 -5.48 -4.33
CA GLY A 18 -4.37 -6.49 -4.98
C GLY A 18 -5.62 -6.82 -4.16
N TYR A 19 -6.65 -7.39 -4.78
CA TYR A 19 -7.87 -7.84 -4.09
C TYR A 19 -7.62 -8.85 -2.95
N ASN A 20 -6.49 -9.55 -2.97
CA ASN A 20 -6.06 -10.44 -1.90
C ASN A 20 -5.40 -9.71 -0.73
N GLY A 21 -5.38 -8.37 -0.75
CA GLY A 21 -4.76 -7.55 0.29
C GLY A 21 -3.26 -7.37 0.16
N GLN A 22 -2.64 -7.83 -0.93
CA GLN A 22 -1.20 -7.71 -1.10
C GLN A 22 -0.83 -6.31 -1.55
N LEU A 23 -0.21 -5.54 -0.65
CA LEU A 23 0.42 -4.25 -0.94
C LEU A 23 1.85 -4.46 -1.44
N ILE A 24 2.17 -3.90 -2.61
CA ILE A 24 3.49 -4.03 -3.24
C ILE A 24 4.02 -2.65 -3.60
N ALA A 25 5.28 -2.41 -3.27
CA ALA A 25 6.08 -1.33 -3.86
C ALA A 25 6.95 -1.88 -4.98
N ILE A 26 6.93 -1.24 -6.14
CA ILE A 26 7.61 -1.67 -7.37
C ILE A 26 8.49 -0.52 -7.86
N ASP A 27 9.75 -0.80 -8.17
CA ASP A 27 10.60 0.16 -8.87
C ASP A 27 10.13 0.30 -10.32
N LEU A 28 9.72 1.49 -10.75
CA LEU A 28 9.14 1.72 -12.08
C LEU A 28 10.12 1.49 -13.23
N ARG A 29 11.43 1.61 -12.99
CA ARG A 29 12.45 1.46 -14.03
C ARG A 29 12.71 0.00 -14.35
N SER A 30 12.76 -0.84 -13.32
CA SER A 30 13.12 -2.26 -13.43
C SER A 30 11.91 -3.20 -13.34
N ALA A 31 10.74 -2.69 -12.94
CA ALA A 31 9.54 -3.46 -12.61
C ALA A 31 9.73 -4.50 -11.49
N ASN A 32 10.84 -4.39 -10.73
CA ASN A 32 11.11 -5.30 -9.63
C ASN A 32 10.40 -4.85 -8.35
N PRO A 33 9.89 -5.80 -7.53
CA PRO A 33 9.36 -5.48 -6.22
C PRO A 33 10.47 -5.00 -5.28
N ILE A 34 10.25 -3.86 -4.63
CA ILE A 34 11.10 -3.31 -3.58
C ILE A 34 10.75 -3.99 -2.25
N TRP A 35 9.46 -4.03 -1.91
CA TRP A 35 8.93 -4.69 -0.73
C TRP A 35 7.47 -5.13 -0.93
N LYS A 36 7.01 -6.04 -0.06
CA LYS A 36 5.64 -6.55 -0.04
C LYS A 36 5.09 -6.65 1.39
N ARG A 37 3.78 -6.39 1.55
CA ARG A 37 3.00 -6.61 2.76
C ARG A 37 1.64 -7.22 2.41
N ASN A 38 1.03 -7.93 3.35
CA ASN A 38 -0.28 -8.52 3.18
C ASN A 38 -1.23 -7.98 4.26
N TYR A 39 -2.35 -7.41 3.85
CA TYR A 39 -3.39 -6.86 4.70
C TYR A 39 -4.73 -7.48 4.27
N SER A 40 -5.34 -8.34 5.08
CA SER A 40 -6.53 -9.10 4.65
C SER A 40 -7.62 -8.17 4.09
N SER A 41 -8.04 -8.49 2.87
CA SER A 41 -8.95 -7.76 1.96
C SER A 41 -8.97 -6.23 2.05
N ALA A 42 -7.79 -5.67 2.24
CA ALA A 42 -7.57 -4.26 1.95
C ALA A 42 -7.64 -4.05 0.44
N THR A 43 -8.44 -3.07 0.03
CA THR A 43 -8.76 -2.84 -1.38
C THR A 43 -8.43 -1.43 -1.85
N ASP A 44 -8.04 -0.53 -0.96
CA ASP A 44 -7.69 0.84 -1.32
C ASP A 44 -6.47 1.34 -0.53
N ILE A 45 -5.75 2.28 -1.12
CA ILE A 45 -4.55 2.88 -0.53
C ILE A 45 -4.53 4.39 -0.74
N SER A 46 -3.97 5.11 0.23
CA SER A 46 -3.71 6.54 0.14
C SER A 46 -2.28 6.87 0.61
N THR A 47 -1.84 8.11 0.45
CA THR A 47 -0.48 8.51 0.85
C THR A 47 -0.36 9.98 1.26
N ASP A 48 0.56 10.27 2.19
CA ASP A 48 1.05 11.62 2.49
C ASP A 48 2.42 11.93 1.84
N GLY A 49 2.91 11.04 0.97
CA GLY A 49 4.23 11.10 0.32
C GLY A 49 5.35 10.36 1.06
N SER A 50 5.20 10.14 2.37
CA SER A 50 6.15 9.37 3.20
C SER A 50 5.58 8.03 3.68
N ARG A 51 4.26 7.94 3.78
CA ARG A 51 3.54 6.78 4.28
C ARG A 51 2.49 6.33 3.28
N ILE A 52 2.24 5.03 3.24
CA ILE A 52 1.08 4.44 2.59
C ILE A 52 0.07 4.09 3.67
N PHE A 53 -1.15 4.55 3.50
CA PHE A 53 -2.28 4.23 4.37
C PHE A 53 -3.12 3.14 3.73
N VAL A 54 -3.47 2.15 4.52
CA VAL A 54 -4.28 1.00 4.10
C VAL A 54 -5.46 0.87 5.05
N ILE A 55 -6.65 0.63 4.52
CA ILE A 55 -7.82 0.26 5.32
C ILE A 55 -7.98 -1.25 5.26
N THR A 56 -7.95 -1.91 6.41
CA THR A 56 -8.15 -3.36 6.52
C THR A 56 -9.64 -3.72 6.59
N GLU A 57 -9.98 -5.00 6.44
CA GLU A 57 -11.36 -5.50 6.62
C GLU A 57 -11.97 -5.24 8.00
N LYS A 58 -11.14 -4.93 9.01
CA LYS A 58 -11.59 -4.67 10.37
C LYS A 58 -11.86 -3.19 10.63
N ASP A 59 -11.97 -2.38 9.58
CA ASP A 59 -12.07 -0.92 9.63
C ASP A 59 -10.89 -0.24 10.36
N HIS A 60 -9.75 -0.93 10.42
CA HIS A 60 -8.51 -0.34 10.94
C HIS A 60 -7.72 0.31 9.80
N VAL A 61 -7.18 1.48 10.07
CA VAL A 61 -6.19 2.20 9.29
C VAL A 61 -4.80 1.78 9.75
N VAL A 62 -4.00 1.31 8.81
CA VAL A 62 -2.60 0.98 8.99
C VAL A 62 -1.75 2.01 8.24
N ALA A 63 -0.71 2.52 8.88
CA ALA A 63 0.31 3.34 8.22
C ALA A 63 1.59 2.55 7.99
N VAL A 64 2.10 2.59 6.76
CA VAL A 64 3.29 1.86 6.31
C VAL A 64 4.31 2.86 5.79
N ASP A 65 5.58 2.77 6.20
CA ASP A 65 6.65 3.57 5.60
C ASP A 65 6.82 3.23 4.11
N SER A 66 6.76 4.24 3.24
CA SER A 66 6.77 4.03 1.78
C SER A 66 8.09 3.48 1.26
N ARG A 67 9.20 3.69 1.98
CA ARG A 67 10.55 3.29 1.54
C ARG A 67 10.87 1.87 1.95
N SER A 68 10.58 1.50 3.20
CA SER A 68 10.94 0.18 3.74
C SER A 68 9.79 -0.83 3.76
N GLY A 69 8.54 -0.37 3.64
CA GLY A 69 7.37 -1.20 3.89
C GLY A 69 7.15 -1.50 5.37
N THR A 70 7.87 -0.86 6.29
CA THR A 70 7.70 -1.08 7.74
C THR A 70 6.35 -0.54 8.18
N GLU A 71 5.57 -1.35 8.89
CA GLU A 71 4.35 -0.87 9.55
C GLU A 71 4.72 0.05 10.71
N LEU A 72 4.16 1.25 10.70
CA LEU A 72 4.46 2.30 11.68
C LEU A 72 3.46 2.28 12.83
N TRP A 73 2.18 2.09 12.51
CA TRP A 73 1.08 1.99 13.47
C TRP A 73 -0.18 1.44 12.81
N GLU A 74 -1.09 0.98 13.66
CA GLU A 74 -2.48 0.63 13.37
C GLU A 74 -3.35 1.30 14.45
N ASN A 75 -4.51 1.85 14.09
CA ASN A 75 -5.43 2.33 15.13
C ASN A 75 -6.16 1.16 15.82
N SER A 76 -6.52 1.34 17.08
CA SER A 76 -7.28 0.38 17.88
C SER A 76 -8.74 0.78 18.04
#